data_AF-A0A2H0WI68-F1
#
_entry.id   AF-A0A2H0WI68-F1
#
_cell.length_a   1.000
_cell.length_b   1.000
_cell.length_c   1.000
_cell.angle_alpha   90.00
_cell.angle_beta   90.00
_cell.angle_gamma   90.00
#
_symmetry.space_group_name_H-M   'P 1'
#
loop_
_entity.id
_entity.type
_entity.pdbx_description
1 polymer ?
#
loop_
_entity_poly.entity_id
_entity_poly.type
_entity_poly.pdbx_seq_one_letter_code
_entity_poly.pdbx_strand_id
1 'polypeptide(L)'
;MKTLIFFLLSSLISFSAAAVDLHEIETALTTDGLTGWVHGSISDRKMVVFTYRNPSNYFDYIQMSLIADNSTVRTQLAQVQRHDQIKITGAFVSDNPSPQKHILVSKLEMIQAFRPPISSDPYPHQAQIPDELLGKTSATFLVHAIAEGGHILVVEYKDAVCPIFVENAELTKDLFRSDIVELKFTIQRRPKQPTHLQLIENDPQPVKVIDAIRNIHGLPAVVEGALVFFPKSPEIKFNVFAVQELLPEGLSRQYTLVNFESMENFEKIRQKLQAAWDRHPGEYVNGRNKWISKSIRVRATGTFNEIDPSQANPQILLDSENSIEIIETSSAKTSPLK
;
A
#
# COMPACT_ATOMS: atom_id res chain seq x y z
N MET A 1 -47.73 -35.67 11.60
CA MET A 1 -48.14 -35.27 10.23
C MET A 1 -48.67 -33.85 10.32
N LYS A 2 -48.11 -32.78 9.73
CA LYS A 2 -47.20 -32.58 8.60
C LYS A 2 -46.32 -31.37 8.95
N THR A 3 -45.00 -31.48 8.82
CA THR A 3 -44.07 -30.35 8.93
C THR A 3 -43.86 -29.78 7.53
N LEU A 4 -44.23 -28.52 7.32
CA LEU A 4 -44.10 -27.81 6.06
C LEU A 4 -42.65 -27.32 5.93
N ILE A 5 -41.88 -27.96 5.05
CA ILE A 5 -40.53 -27.53 4.70
C ILE A 5 -40.66 -26.37 3.70
N PHE A 6 -40.31 -25.16 4.13
CA PHE A 6 -40.12 -24.03 3.23
C PHE A 6 -38.74 -24.19 2.56
N PHE A 7 -38.72 -24.69 1.33
CA PHE A 7 -37.58 -24.55 0.43
C PHE A 7 -37.56 -23.10 -0.06
N LEU A 8 -36.75 -22.25 0.58
CA LEU A 8 -36.41 -20.95 0.01
C LEU A 8 -35.37 -21.19 -1.08
N LEU A 9 -35.85 -21.27 -2.32
CA LEU A 9 -35.05 -21.29 -3.54
C LEU A 9 -34.26 -19.98 -3.60
N SER A 10 -33.00 -20.02 -3.16
CA SER A 10 -32.06 -18.91 -3.25
C SER A 10 -31.62 -18.83 -4.71
N SER A 11 -32.32 -18.00 -5.47
CA SER A 11 -31.87 -17.55 -6.79
C SER A 11 -30.51 -16.87 -6.62
N LEU A 12 -29.45 -17.63 -6.92
CA LEU A 12 -28.11 -17.11 -7.16
C LEU A 12 -28.17 -16.23 -8.41
N ILE A 13 -28.62 -14.98 -8.24
CA ILE A 13 -28.31 -13.92 -9.19
C ILE A 13 -26.81 -13.72 -9.03
N SER A 14 -26.06 -14.38 -9.91
CA SER A 14 -24.65 -14.08 -10.13
C SER A 14 -24.61 -12.65 -10.68
N PHE A 15 -24.54 -11.66 -9.79
CA PHE A 15 -24.08 -10.35 -10.18
C PHE A 15 -22.65 -10.56 -10.67
N SER A 16 -22.48 -10.57 -11.99
CA SER A 16 -21.15 -10.42 -12.57
C SER A 16 -20.63 -9.11 -12.00
N ALA A 17 -19.59 -9.18 -11.17
CA ALA A 17 -18.86 -8.00 -10.73
C ALA A 17 -18.46 -7.27 -12.02
N ALA A 18 -19.08 -6.12 -12.28
CA ALA A 18 -18.81 -5.37 -13.49
C ALA A 18 -17.45 -4.72 -13.28
N ALA A 19 -16.42 -5.40 -13.76
CA ALA A 19 -15.08 -4.84 -13.91
C ALA A 19 -15.18 -3.43 -14.52
N VAL A 20 -14.24 -2.57 -14.14
CA VAL A 20 -14.15 -1.21 -14.69
C VAL A 20 -14.11 -1.26 -16.23
N ASP A 21 -15.01 -0.53 -16.89
CA ASP A 21 -15.08 -0.47 -18.35
C ASP A 21 -13.95 0.43 -18.90
N LEU A 22 -12.99 -0.19 -19.59
CA LEU A 22 -11.85 0.52 -20.18
C LEU A 22 -12.28 1.45 -21.32
N HIS A 23 -13.36 1.14 -22.05
CA HIS A 23 -13.83 1.98 -23.14
C HIS A 23 -14.48 3.26 -22.61
N GLU A 24 -15.20 3.17 -21.48
CA GLU A 24 -15.71 4.33 -20.76
C GLU A 24 -14.56 5.24 -20.32
N ILE A 25 -13.50 4.67 -19.75
CA ILE A 25 -12.31 5.41 -19.37
C ILE A 25 -11.67 6.11 -20.57
N GLU A 26 -11.45 5.39 -21.67
CA GLU A 26 -10.84 5.95 -22.89
C GLU A 26 -11.67 7.09 -23.49
N THR A 27 -12.99 6.95 -23.49
CA THR A 27 -13.92 7.99 -23.92
C THR A 27 -13.83 9.22 -23.01
N ALA A 28 -13.84 9.01 -21.68
CA ALA A 28 -13.73 10.11 -20.71
C ALA A 28 -12.39 10.83 -20.82
N LEU A 29 -11.29 10.11 -21.07
CA LEU A 29 -9.95 10.68 -21.22
C LEU A 29 -9.83 11.62 -22.43
N THR A 30 -10.65 11.44 -23.47
CA THR A 30 -10.58 12.22 -24.71
C THR A 30 -11.68 13.30 -24.84
N THR A 31 -12.68 13.26 -23.96
CA THR A 31 -13.82 14.19 -23.96
C THR A 31 -13.74 15.16 -22.79
N ASP A 32 -14.54 14.95 -21.76
CA ASP A 32 -14.65 15.86 -20.63
C ASP A 32 -13.46 15.77 -19.67
N GLY A 33 -12.71 14.68 -19.71
CA GLY A 33 -11.64 14.33 -18.78
C GLY A 33 -12.11 13.33 -17.71
N LEU A 34 -11.22 12.43 -17.32
CA LEU A 34 -11.44 11.39 -16.31
C LEU A 34 -11.12 11.91 -14.91
N THR A 35 -12.10 11.89 -14.01
CA THR A 35 -11.91 12.27 -12.60
C THR A 35 -11.57 11.04 -11.76
N GLY A 36 -10.61 11.17 -10.85
CA GLY A 36 -10.24 10.13 -9.90
C GLY A 36 -9.27 10.63 -8.85
N TRP A 37 -8.60 9.70 -8.18
CA TRP A 37 -7.78 9.98 -7.01
C TRP A 37 -6.33 9.56 -7.24
N VAL A 38 -5.38 10.32 -6.69
CA VAL A 38 -3.97 9.93 -6.68
C VAL A 38 -3.77 8.85 -5.60
N HIS A 39 -3.48 7.61 -6.01
CA HIS A 39 -3.22 6.50 -5.10
C HIS A 39 -1.81 6.56 -4.49
N GLY A 40 -0.83 6.86 -5.33
CA GLY A 40 0.57 6.97 -4.96
C GLY A 40 1.22 8.12 -5.72
N SER A 41 2.00 8.93 -5.00
CA SER A 41 2.82 9.98 -5.58
C SER A 41 4.20 9.92 -4.94
N ILE A 42 5.23 9.79 -5.76
CA ILE A 42 6.64 9.85 -5.35
C ILE A 42 7.31 10.84 -6.30
N SER A 43 7.31 12.12 -5.90
CA SER A 43 7.62 13.26 -6.76
C SER A 43 9.08 13.27 -7.23
N ASP A 44 10.02 12.94 -6.36
CA ASP A 44 11.45 12.80 -6.67
C ASP A 44 11.73 11.69 -7.69
N ARG A 45 10.87 10.67 -7.75
CA ARG A 45 10.93 9.56 -8.73
C ARG A 45 9.98 9.72 -9.91
N LYS A 46 9.23 10.82 -9.98
CA LYS A 46 8.24 11.11 -11.03
C LYS A 46 7.23 9.98 -11.21
N MET A 47 6.83 9.35 -10.11
CA MET A 47 5.77 8.33 -10.11
C MET A 47 4.47 8.95 -9.64
N VAL A 48 3.42 8.81 -10.45
CA VAL A 48 2.05 9.09 -10.02
C VAL A 48 1.18 7.94 -10.48
N VAL A 49 0.50 7.31 -9.52
CA VAL A 49 -0.50 6.26 -9.75
C VAL A 49 -1.87 6.86 -9.50
N PHE A 50 -2.74 6.76 -10.48
CA PHE A 50 -4.10 7.24 -10.47
C PHE A 50 -5.09 6.08 -10.29
N THR A 51 -6.07 6.25 -9.43
CA THR A 51 -7.16 5.30 -9.24
C THR A 51 -8.44 5.89 -9.81
N TYR A 52 -9.05 5.15 -10.75
CA TYR A 52 -10.45 5.30 -11.10
C TYR A 52 -11.26 4.26 -10.34
N ARG A 53 -12.36 4.67 -9.70
CA ARG A 53 -13.31 3.77 -9.03
C ARG A 53 -14.63 3.82 -9.78
N ASN A 54 -15.25 2.66 -9.98
CA ASN A 54 -16.59 2.58 -10.56
C ASN A 54 -17.58 3.34 -9.67
N PRO A 55 -18.32 4.34 -10.19
CA PRO A 55 -19.30 5.09 -9.39
C PRO A 55 -20.41 4.23 -8.79
N SER A 56 -20.71 3.09 -9.41
CA SER A 56 -21.74 2.15 -8.98
C SER A 56 -21.24 1.14 -7.93
N ASN A 57 -19.93 0.92 -7.84
CA ASN A 57 -19.32 0.00 -6.88
C ASN A 57 -17.93 0.48 -6.46
N TYR A 58 -17.81 0.97 -5.23
CA TYR A 58 -16.56 1.46 -4.68
C TYR A 58 -15.41 0.44 -4.72
N PHE A 59 -15.72 -0.86 -4.61
CA PHE A 59 -14.74 -1.94 -4.62
C PHE A 59 -14.24 -2.29 -6.01
N ASP A 60 -14.91 -1.85 -7.06
CA ASP A 60 -14.45 -2.00 -8.43
C ASP A 60 -13.60 -0.78 -8.79
N TYR A 61 -12.31 -1.00 -9.03
CA TYR A 61 -11.37 0.07 -9.34
C TYR A 61 -10.25 -0.42 -10.26
N ILE A 62 -9.60 0.53 -10.91
CA ILE A 62 -8.37 0.29 -11.68
C ILE A 62 -7.32 1.32 -11.28
N GLN A 63 -6.07 0.85 -11.18
CA GLN A 63 -4.91 1.71 -10.95
C GLN A 63 -4.09 1.84 -12.23
N MET A 64 -3.76 3.08 -12.59
CA MET A 64 -3.10 3.41 -13.84
C MET A 64 -1.96 4.37 -13.58
N SER A 65 -0.82 4.17 -14.23
CA SER A 65 0.34 5.06 -14.08
C SER A 65 0.20 6.27 -15.01
N LEU A 66 0.52 7.46 -14.51
CA LEU A 66 0.44 8.70 -15.29
C LEU A 66 1.81 9.08 -15.85
N ILE A 67 1.85 9.37 -17.14
CA ILE A 67 3.03 9.89 -17.85
C ILE A 67 2.68 11.27 -18.39
N ALA A 68 3.55 12.27 -18.19
CA ALA A 68 3.34 13.59 -18.74
C ALA A 68 3.64 13.63 -20.25
N ASP A 69 2.69 14.11 -21.04
CA ASP A 69 2.87 14.36 -22.48
C ASP A 69 3.66 15.66 -22.76
N ASN A 70 3.63 16.60 -21.81
CA ASN A 70 4.29 17.91 -21.96
C ASN A 70 4.90 18.42 -20.64
N SER A 71 5.68 19.49 -20.73
CA SER A 71 6.38 20.08 -19.57
C SER A 71 5.43 20.68 -18.52
N THR A 72 4.28 21.20 -18.94
CA THR A 72 3.27 21.76 -18.04
C THR A 72 2.69 20.66 -17.16
N VAL A 73 2.18 19.59 -17.78
CA VAL A 73 1.66 18.42 -17.05
C VAL A 73 2.75 17.79 -16.18
N ARG A 74 3.98 17.73 -16.66
CA ARG A 74 5.11 17.22 -15.86
C ARG A 74 5.31 18.02 -14.56
N THR A 75 5.19 19.34 -14.64
CA THR A 75 5.30 20.22 -13.47
C THR A 75 4.12 20.02 -12.53
N GLN A 76 2.91 19.88 -13.07
CA GLN A 76 1.70 19.63 -12.27
C GLN A 76 1.75 18.26 -11.58
N LEU A 77 2.14 17.20 -12.28
CA LEU A 77 2.30 15.85 -11.70
C LEU A 77 3.38 15.80 -10.62
N ALA A 78 4.40 16.67 -10.66
CA ALA A 78 5.38 16.75 -9.58
C ALA A 78 4.81 17.38 -8.29
N GLN A 79 3.66 18.06 -8.39
CA GLN A 79 3.01 18.75 -7.27
C GLN A 79 1.85 17.96 -6.66
N VAL A 80 1.28 16.99 -7.39
CA VAL A 80 0.17 16.19 -6.84
C VAL A 80 0.65 15.32 -5.69
N GLN A 81 -0.20 15.22 -4.68
CA GLN A 81 0.02 14.44 -3.48
C GLN A 81 -0.90 13.23 -3.47
N ARG A 82 -0.52 12.22 -2.69
CA ARG A 82 -1.38 11.08 -2.43
C ARG A 82 -2.72 11.56 -1.87
N HIS A 83 -3.80 11.00 -2.41
CA HIS A 83 -5.20 11.30 -2.15
C HIS A 83 -5.71 12.64 -2.69
N ASP A 84 -4.93 13.38 -3.50
CA ASP A 84 -5.52 14.47 -4.28
C ASP A 84 -6.56 13.91 -5.25
N GLN A 85 -7.67 14.62 -5.39
CA GLN A 85 -8.63 14.39 -6.47
C GLN A 85 -8.24 15.23 -7.67
N ILE A 86 -8.02 14.57 -8.79
CA ILE A 86 -7.61 15.21 -10.04
C ILE A 86 -8.51 14.78 -11.19
N LYS A 87 -8.55 15.63 -12.21
CA LYS A 87 -9.18 15.35 -13.49
C LYS A 87 -8.13 15.39 -14.58
N ILE A 88 -8.07 14.35 -15.40
CA ILE A 88 -7.04 14.18 -16.43
C ILE A 88 -7.65 13.99 -17.81
N THR A 89 -6.99 14.56 -18.82
CA THR A 89 -7.26 14.31 -20.25
C THR A 89 -6.00 13.70 -20.86
N GLY A 90 -6.15 12.80 -21.81
CA GLY A 90 -5.03 12.10 -22.42
C GLY A 90 -5.46 10.90 -23.26
N ALA A 91 -4.55 9.96 -23.40
CA ALA A 91 -4.81 8.67 -24.05
C ALA A 91 -4.06 7.56 -23.34
N PHE A 92 -4.53 6.31 -23.49
CA PHE A 92 -3.73 5.17 -23.13
C PHE A 92 -2.47 5.09 -23.98
N VAL A 93 -1.36 4.66 -23.38
CA VAL A 93 -0.14 4.33 -24.13
C VAL A 93 -0.37 3.00 -24.84
N SER A 94 -0.35 3.02 -26.19
CA SER A 94 -0.62 1.83 -27.02
C SER A 94 0.47 0.77 -26.92
N ASP A 95 1.73 1.20 -26.84
CA ASP A 95 2.90 0.31 -26.97
C ASP A 95 3.56 0.04 -25.61
N ASN A 96 2.74 -0.10 -24.56
CA ASN A 96 3.25 -0.39 -23.23
C ASN A 96 3.44 -1.91 -23.06
N PRO A 97 4.67 -2.40 -22.83
CA PRO A 97 4.92 -3.83 -22.63
C PRO A 97 4.36 -4.34 -21.29
N SER A 98 4.10 -3.45 -20.32
CA SER A 98 3.47 -3.83 -19.05
C SER A 98 1.96 -3.98 -19.21
N PRO A 99 1.33 -5.00 -18.58
CA PRO A 99 -0.12 -5.17 -18.60
C PRO A 99 -0.87 -4.03 -17.87
N GLN A 100 -0.23 -3.36 -16.90
CA GLN A 100 -0.82 -2.20 -16.24
C GLN A 100 -0.97 -1.03 -17.22
N LYS A 101 -2.19 -0.49 -17.32
CA LYS A 101 -2.46 0.65 -18.19
C LYS A 101 -1.71 1.90 -17.74
N HIS A 102 -1.11 2.57 -18.71
CA HIS A 102 -0.45 3.87 -18.55
C HIS A 102 -1.23 4.91 -19.34
N ILE A 103 -1.40 6.09 -18.77
CA ILE A 103 -2.07 7.22 -19.41
C ILE A 103 -1.02 8.27 -19.74
N LEU A 104 -0.92 8.62 -21.02
CA LEU A 104 -0.19 9.80 -21.48
C LEU A 104 -1.09 11.03 -21.29
N VAL A 105 -0.83 11.78 -20.23
CA VAL A 105 -1.65 12.90 -19.77
C VAL A 105 -1.27 14.17 -20.52
N SER A 106 -2.23 14.72 -21.26
CA SER A 106 -2.08 15.97 -22.02
C SER A 106 -2.57 17.19 -21.24
N LYS A 107 -3.52 17.00 -20.32
CA LYS A 107 -4.05 18.04 -19.41
C LYS A 107 -4.33 17.47 -18.03
N LEU A 108 -4.01 18.23 -16.98
CA LEU A 108 -4.33 17.93 -15.59
C LEU A 108 -5.01 19.14 -14.93
N GLU A 109 -6.09 18.87 -14.22
CA GLU A 109 -6.81 19.81 -13.37
C GLU A 109 -6.90 19.27 -11.94
N MET A 110 -6.55 20.10 -10.95
CA MET A 110 -6.73 19.79 -9.54
C MET A 110 -8.18 20.06 -9.15
N ILE A 111 -8.91 19.02 -8.75
CA ILE A 111 -10.30 19.15 -8.29
C ILE A 111 -10.35 19.41 -6.79
N GLN A 112 -9.61 18.60 -6.02
CA GLN A 112 -9.55 18.73 -4.57
C GLN A 112 -8.18 18.30 -4.06
N ALA A 113 -7.45 19.23 -3.45
CA ALA A 113 -6.22 18.90 -2.73
C ALA A 113 -6.56 18.20 -1.40
N PHE A 114 -5.91 17.07 -1.13
CA PHE A 114 -6.00 16.41 0.17
C PHE A 114 -5.12 17.13 1.17
N ARG A 115 -5.71 17.46 2.33
CA ARG A 115 -4.98 18.01 3.45
C ARG A 115 -4.93 16.94 4.54
N PRO A 116 -3.76 16.31 4.79
CA PRO A 116 -3.65 15.36 5.89
C PRO A 116 -3.99 16.06 7.21
N PRO A 117 -4.58 15.35 8.19
CA PRO A 117 -4.96 15.97 9.47
C PRO A 117 -3.74 16.41 10.29
N ILE A 118 -2.56 15.89 9.97
CA ILE A 118 -1.29 16.23 10.57
C ILE A 118 -0.38 16.74 9.46
N SER A 119 0.16 17.96 9.60
CA SER A 119 1.21 18.45 8.71
C SER A 119 2.46 17.61 8.93
N SER A 120 3.06 17.12 7.86
CA SER A 120 4.28 16.32 7.93
C SER A 120 5.40 17.01 7.18
N ASP A 121 6.58 17.03 7.80
CA ASP A 121 7.82 17.25 7.06
C ASP A 121 7.95 16.25 5.91
N PRO A 122 8.73 16.58 4.85
CA PRO A 122 9.04 15.63 3.79
C PRO A 122 9.51 14.29 4.35
N TYR A 123 9.04 13.20 3.76
CA TYR A 123 9.45 11.87 4.19
C TYR A 123 10.94 11.66 3.88
N PRO A 124 11.81 11.43 4.90
CA PRO A 124 13.22 11.24 4.66
C PRO A 124 13.46 9.82 4.16
N HIS A 125 13.66 9.68 2.85
CA HIS A 125 13.92 8.39 2.25
C HIS A 125 15.24 7.78 2.76
N GLN A 126 15.20 6.52 3.20
CA GLN A 126 16.40 5.82 3.67
C GLN A 126 17.20 5.25 2.51
N ALA A 127 16.52 4.64 1.54
CA ALA A 127 17.13 4.02 0.38
C ALA A 127 17.49 5.05 -0.70
N GLN A 128 18.74 4.99 -1.15
CA GLN A 128 19.25 5.76 -2.29
C GLN A 128 19.27 4.85 -3.53
N ILE A 129 18.18 4.85 -4.31
CA ILE A 129 18.02 4.02 -5.51
C ILE A 129 18.15 4.91 -6.76
N PRO A 130 18.92 4.51 -7.80
CA PRO A 130 19.48 3.18 -8.05
C PRO A 130 20.79 2.86 -7.34
N ASP A 131 21.46 3.84 -6.74
CA ASP A 131 22.87 3.74 -6.33
C ASP A 131 23.18 2.55 -5.42
N GLU A 132 22.33 2.26 -4.44
CA GLU A 132 22.51 1.10 -3.54
C GLU A 132 22.31 -0.27 -4.18
N LEU A 133 21.64 -0.32 -5.34
CA LEU A 133 21.42 -1.54 -6.11
C LEU A 133 22.37 -1.66 -7.31
N LEU A 134 23.11 -0.61 -7.65
CA LEU A 134 24.09 -0.65 -8.74
C LEU A 134 25.16 -1.72 -8.46
N GLY A 135 25.41 -2.56 -9.46
CA GLY A 135 26.39 -3.66 -9.37
C GLY A 135 25.91 -4.88 -8.59
N LYS A 136 24.74 -4.84 -7.95
CA LYS A 136 24.13 -6.02 -7.33
C LYS A 136 23.34 -6.81 -8.37
N THR A 137 23.36 -8.12 -8.22
CA THR A 137 22.53 -9.06 -8.98
C THR A 137 21.45 -9.71 -8.13
N SER A 138 21.49 -9.52 -6.81
CA SER A 138 20.42 -9.89 -5.89
C SER A 138 20.34 -9.01 -4.66
N ALA A 139 19.16 -8.95 -4.06
CA ALA A 139 18.89 -8.30 -2.78
C ALA A 139 17.60 -8.86 -2.16
N THR A 140 17.43 -8.61 -0.87
CA THR A 140 16.19 -8.88 -0.13
C THR A 140 15.22 -7.72 -0.29
N PHE A 141 13.95 -8.05 -0.46
CA PHE A 141 12.87 -7.08 -0.58
C PHE A 141 11.64 -7.53 0.22
N LEU A 142 10.80 -6.56 0.58
CA LEU A 142 9.44 -6.80 1.04
C LEU A 142 8.48 -6.69 -0.14
N VAL A 143 7.60 -7.66 -0.34
CA VAL A 143 6.58 -7.60 -1.39
C VAL A 143 5.53 -6.54 -1.03
N HIS A 144 5.38 -5.53 -1.87
CA HIS A 144 4.40 -4.44 -1.68
C HIS A 144 3.07 -4.73 -2.36
N ALA A 145 3.11 -5.30 -3.57
CA ALA A 145 1.93 -5.67 -4.34
C ALA A 145 2.27 -6.69 -5.42
N ILE A 146 1.29 -7.53 -5.75
CA ILE A 146 1.27 -8.37 -6.93
C ILE A 146 0.03 -7.98 -7.72
N ALA A 147 0.17 -7.79 -9.03
CA ALA A 147 -0.95 -7.45 -9.91
C ALA A 147 -0.85 -8.21 -11.24
N GLU A 148 -1.93 -8.16 -12.02
CA GLU A 148 -2.00 -8.75 -13.36
C GLU A 148 -1.60 -10.24 -13.35
N GLY A 149 -2.13 -11.00 -12.40
CA GLY A 149 -1.89 -12.44 -12.27
C GLY A 149 -0.45 -12.84 -11.95
N GLY A 150 0.42 -11.90 -11.55
CA GLY A 150 1.84 -12.14 -11.27
C GLY A 150 2.79 -11.39 -12.22
N HIS A 151 2.30 -10.86 -13.34
CA HIS A 151 3.15 -10.15 -14.31
C HIS A 151 3.69 -8.81 -13.80
N ILE A 152 3.11 -8.28 -12.73
CA ILE A 152 3.59 -7.07 -12.06
C ILE A 152 3.87 -7.40 -10.61
N LEU A 153 5.14 -7.23 -10.24
CA LEU A 153 5.59 -7.32 -8.87
C LEU A 153 6.10 -5.94 -8.43
N VAL A 154 5.57 -5.43 -7.32
CA VAL A 154 6.07 -4.21 -6.70
C VAL A 154 6.70 -4.61 -5.37
N VAL A 155 7.95 -4.20 -5.16
CA VAL A 155 8.68 -4.51 -3.92
C VAL A 155 9.25 -3.28 -3.25
N GLU A 156 9.50 -3.37 -1.94
CA GLU A 156 10.21 -2.36 -1.16
C GLU A 156 11.64 -2.83 -0.87
N TYR A 157 12.61 -2.01 -1.24
CA TYR A 157 13.98 -2.11 -0.75
C TYR A 157 14.19 -1.05 0.33
N LYS A 158 14.28 -1.47 1.59
CA LYS A 158 14.08 -0.59 2.75
C LYS A 158 12.72 0.12 2.65
N ASP A 159 12.70 1.40 2.34
CA ASP A 159 11.50 2.22 2.14
C ASP A 159 11.25 2.59 0.67
N ALA A 160 12.12 2.21 -0.26
CA ALA A 160 12.02 2.54 -1.68
C ALA A 160 11.13 1.53 -2.43
N VAL A 161 10.05 2.02 -3.05
CA VAL A 161 9.23 1.20 -3.95
C VAL A 161 9.93 1.02 -5.29
N CYS A 162 10.07 -0.23 -5.72
CA CYS A 162 10.71 -0.66 -6.95
C CYS A 162 9.75 -1.54 -7.76
N PRO A 163 9.21 -1.07 -8.90
CA PRO A 163 8.42 -1.89 -9.79
C PRO A 163 9.30 -2.91 -10.53
N ILE A 164 8.76 -4.10 -10.74
CA ILE A 164 9.38 -5.21 -11.47
C ILE A 164 8.36 -5.75 -12.48
N PHE A 165 8.77 -5.79 -13.74
CA PHE A 165 8.03 -6.49 -14.79
C PHE A 165 8.49 -7.96 -14.81
N VAL A 166 7.52 -8.87 -14.87
CA VAL A 166 7.72 -10.31 -14.85
C VAL A 166 7.04 -10.92 -16.08
N GLU A 167 7.83 -11.52 -16.96
CA GLU A 167 7.35 -12.21 -18.15
C GLU A 167 6.68 -13.54 -17.77
N ASN A 168 7.34 -14.36 -16.95
CA ASN A 168 6.78 -15.59 -16.43
C ASN A 168 6.07 -15.40 -15.08
N ALA A 169 4.76 -15.11 -15.12
CA ALA A 169 3.94 -14.89 -13.92
C ALA A 169 3.92 -16.07 -12.92
N GLU A 170 4.23 -17.30 -13.35
CA GLU A 170 4.31 -18.46 -12.46
C GLU A 170 5.35 -18.28 -11.35
N LEU A 171 6.34 -17.41 -11.54
CA LEU A 171 7.39 -17.12 -10.57
C LEU A 171 6.90 -16.27 -9.37
N THR A 172 5.79 -15.56 -9.52
CA THR A 172 5.37 -14.49 -8.60
C THR A 172 3.88 -14.50 -8.25
N LYS A 173 3.04 -15.22 -9.00
CA LYS A 173 1.58 -15.23 -8.81
C LYS A 173 1.11 -15.67 -7.42
N ASP A 174 1.91 -16.50 -6.74
CA ASP A 174 1.58 -17.07 -5.43
C ASP A 174 2.20 -16.29 -4.27
N LEU A 175 2.93 -15.19 -4.55
CA LEU A 175 3.44 -14.30 -3.53
C LEU A 175 2.30 -13.52 -2.87
N PHE A 176 2.49 -13.18 -1.60
CA PHE A 176 1.61 -12.35 -0.82
C PHE A 176 2.26 -11.01 -0.53
N ARG A 177 1.45 -9.96 -0.44
CA ARG A 177 1.92 -8.70 0.12
C ARG A 177 2.49 -8.95 1.52
N SER A 178 3.64 -8.35 1.82
CA SER A 178 4.43 -8.54 3.06
C SER A 178 5.27 -9.82 3.12
N ASP A 179 5.32 -10.64 2.07
CA ASP A 179 6.38 -11.64 1.93
C ASP A 179 7.76 -10.99 1.90
N ILE A 180 8.75 -11.65 2.49
CA ILE A 180 10.16 -11.29 2.34
C ILE A 180 10.77 -12.22 1.30
N VAL A 181 11.34 -11.64 0.25
CA VAL A 181 11.88 -12.37 -0.89
C VAL A 181 13.31 -11.92 -1.19
N GLU A 182 14.18 -12.86 -1.52
CA GLU A 182 15.42 -12.56 -2.25
C GLU A 182 15.11 -12.67 -3.75
N LEU A 183 15.43 -11.63 -4.51
CA LEU A 183 15.24 -11.59 -5.96
C LEU A 183 16.56 -11.51 -6.68
N LYS A 184 16.70 -12.24 -7.80
CA LYS A 184 17.77 -12.06 -8.78
C LYS A 184 17.30 -11.03 -9.81
N PHE A 185 18.02 -9.92 -9.95
CA PHE A 185 17.55 -8.81 -10.76
C PHE A 185 18.65 -8.10 -11.54
N THR A 186 18.24 -7.37 -12.57
CA THR A 186 19.01 -6.29 -13.19
C THR A 186 18.25 -4.98 -13.08
N ILE A 187 18.97 -3.86 -13.13
CA ILE A 187 18.34 -2.53 -13.21
C ILE A 187 18.04 -2.24 -14.68
N GLN A 188 16.78 -1.92 -14.99
CA GLN A 188 16.40 -1.56 -16.34
C GLN A 188 17.04 -0.22 -16.73
N ARG A 189 17.53 -0.15 -17.98
CA ARG A 189 18.08 1.10 -18.53
C ARG A 189 16.99 2.11 -18.88
N ARG A 190 15.77 1.61 -19.16
CA ARG A 190 14.59 2.40 -19.49
C ARG A 190 13.34 1.74 -18.91
N PRO A 191 12.38 2.52 -18.38
CA PRO A 191 12.49 3.97 -18.18
C PRO A 191 13.55 4.31 -17.11
N LYS A 192 14.16 5.50 -17.19
CA LYS A 192 15.18 5.92 -16.22
C LYS A 192 14.59 6.24 -14.84
N GLN A 193 13.32 6.64 -14.80
CA GLN A 193 12.59 7.00 -13.59
C GLN A 193 11.13 6.54 -13.69
N PRO A 194 10.56 5.95 -12.63
CA PRO A 194 11.31 5.45 -11.47
C PRO A 194 12.28 4.35 -11.87
N THR A 195 13.22 4.01 -10.97
CA THR A 195 14.07 2.85 -11.17
C THR A 195 13.21 1.60 -11.25
N HIS A 196 13.24 0.94 -12.40
CA HIS A 196 12.61 -0.37 -12.59
C HIS A 196 13.67 -1.45 -12.47
N LEU A 197 13.29 -2.56 -11.86
CA LEU A 197 14.08 -3.77 -11.89
C LEU A 197 13.50 -4.73 -12.93
N GLN A 198 14.33 -5.63 -13.42
CA GLN A 198 13.92 -6.76 -14.24
C GLN A 198 14.39 -8.04 -13.57
N LEU A 199 13.48 -8.98 -13.38
CA LEU A 199 13.79 -10.28 -12.81
C LEU A 199 14.69 -11.07 -13.77
N ILE A 200 15.72 -11.73 -13.25
CA ILE A 200 16.59 -12.61 -14.06
C ILE A 200 15.93 -14.00 -14.13
N GLU A 201 14.92 -14.15 -14.98
CA GLU A 201 14.05 -15.34 -14.99
C GLU A 201 14.76 -16.65 -15.41
N ASN A 202 15.89 -16.54 -16.10
CA ASN A 202 16.71 -17.70 -16.50
C ASN A 202 17.65 -18.20 -15.39
N ASP A 203 17.70 -17.52 -14.24
CA ASP A 203 18.41 -18.03 -13.07
C ASP A 203 17.68 -19.28 -12.51
N PRO A 204 18.39 -20.30 -11.98
CA PRO A 204 17.74 -21.46 -11.38
C PRO A 204 16.80 -21.14 -10.21
N GLN A 205 17.00 -20.02 -9.52
CA GLN A 205 16.15 -19.56 -8.42
C GLN A 205 15.99 -18.03 -8.47
N PRO A 206 15.17 -17.50 -9.41
CA PRO A 206 15.04 -16.07 -9.63
C PRO A 206 14.30 -15.37 -8.48
N VAL A 207 13.37 -16.10 -7.85
CA VAL A 207 12.61 -15.69 -6.67
C VAL A 207 12.83 -16.73 -5.59
N LYS A 208 13.29 -16.29 -4.42
CA LYS A 208 13.41 -17.12 -3.23
C LYS A 208 12.61 -16.48 -2.11
N VAL A 209 11.52 -17.14 -1.69
CA VAL A 209 10.75 -16.70 -0.53
C VAL A 209 11.54 -17.02 0.74
N ILE A 210 11.95 -15.97 1.45
CA ILE A 210 12.70 -16.07 2.71
C ILE A 210 11.74 -16.25 3.87
N ASP A 211 10.64 -15.49 3.87
CA ASP A 211 9.61 -15.56 4.89
C ASP A 211 8.25 -15.19 4.29
N ALA A 212 7.34 -16.17 4.26
CA ALA A 212 6.01 -16.00 3.69
C ALA A 212 5.01 -15.57 4.77
N ILE A 213 4.36 -14.42 4.60
CA ILE A 213 3.41 -13.89 5.60
C ILE A 213 2.24 -14.84 5.83
N ARG A 214 1.86 -15.60 4.79
CA ARG A 214 0.76 -16.56 4.88
C ARG A 214 1.07 -17.73 5.83
N ASN A 215 2.34 -18.07 6.05
CA ASN A 215 2.73 -19.16 6.93
C ASN A 215 2.34 -18.90 8.40
N ILE A 216 2.17 -17.64 8.79
CA ILE A 216 1.75 -17.28 10.15
C ILE A 216 0.25 -17.07 10.27
N HIS A 217 -0.53 -17.15 9.19
CA HIS A 217 -1.98 -16.99 9.25
C HIS A 217 -2.63 -18.02 10.19
N GLY A 218 -3.48 -17.55 11.11
CA GLY A 218 -4.18 -18.38 12.09
C GLY A 218 -3.31 -18.80 13.28
N LEU A 219 -2.01 -18.45 13.29
CA LEU A 219 -1.14 -18.71 14.42
C LEU A 219 -1.28 -17.64 15.50
N PRO A 220 -1.02 -17.97 16.78
CA PRO A 220 -0.94 -16.99 17.85
C PRO A 220 0.09 -15.89 17.53
N ALA A 221 -0.31 -14.65 17.76
CA ALA A 221 0.50 -13.46 17.57
C ALA A 221 0.91 -12.87 18.91
N VAL A 222 2.21 -12.54 19.04
CA VAL A 222 2.74 -11.68 20.10
C VAL A 222 3.75 -10.76 19.43
N VAL A 223 3.34 -9.54 19.10
CA VAL A 223 4.17 -8.58 18.37
C VAL A 223 4.36 -7.33 19.21
N GLU A 224 5.61 -6.89 19.34
CA GLU A 224 5.96 -5.64 20.00
C GLU A 224 6.68 -4.70 19.03
N GLY A 225 6.27 -3.43 19.03
CA GLY A 225 6.81 -2.47 18.08
C GLY A 225 6.33 -1.05 18.30
N ALA A 226 6.70 -0.13 17.41
CA ALA A 226 6.21 1.24 17.47
C ALA A 226 4.71 1.29 17.10
N LEU A 227 3.96 2.18 17.77
CA LEU A 227 2.58 2.47 17.37
C LEU A 227 2.59 3.23 16.04
N VAL A 228 1.81 2.73 15.08
CA VAL A 228 1.61 3.37 13.78
C VAL A 228 0.18 3.87 13.66
N PHE A 229 0.04 5.10 13.18
CA PHE A 229 -1.23 5.77 12.95
C PHE A 229 -1.44 6.05 11.46
N PHE A 230 -2.53 5.52 10.93
CA PHE A 230 -3.05 5.84 9.59
C PHE A 230 -4.31 6.68 9.75
N PRO A 231 -4.30 7.96 9.37
CA PRO A 231 -5.47 8.79 9.51
C PRO A 231 -6.57 8.39 8.52
N LYS A 232 -7.79 8.78 8.86
CA LYS A 232 -8.88 8.87 7.89
C LYS A 232 -8.44 9.62 6.63
N SER A 233 -8.80 9.09 5.48
CA SER A 233 -8.50 9.63 4.15
C SER A 233 -9.59 9.21 3.15
N PRO A 234 -9.55 9.65 1.87
CA PRO A 234 -10.48 9.16 0.84
C PRO A 234 -10.48 7.62 0.69
N GLU A 235 -9.38 6.96 1.05
CA GLU A 235 -9.21 5.50 0.98
C GLU A 235 -9.45 4.79 2.32
N ILE A 236 -9.53 5.52 3.44
CA ILE A 236 -9.69 4.94 4.79
C ILE A 236 -10.78 5.72 5.53
N LYS A 237 -11.92 5.07 5.83
CA LYS A 237 -13.10 5.76 6.40
C LYS A 237 -12.92 6.27 7.83
N PHE A 238 -11.94 5.76 8.56
CA PHE A 238 -11.66 6.07 9.95
C PHE A 238 -10.16 5.91 10.25
N ASN A 239 -9.69 6.43 11.39
CA ASN A 239 -8.29 6.21 11.79
C ASN A 239 -8.00 4.72 11.98
N VAL A 240 -6.86 4.23 11.50
CA VAL A 240 -6.41 2.85 11.67
C VAL A 240 -5.10 2.85 12.43
N PHE A 241 -4.93 1.88 13.31
CA PHE A 241 -3.71 1.70 14.10
C PHE A 241 -3.05 0.36 13.79
N ALA A 242 -1.73 0.35 13.82
CA ALA A 242 -0.93 -0.85 13.63
C ALA A 242 0.25 -0.88 14.60
N VAL A 243 0.83 -2.06 14.80
CA VAL A 243 2.14 -2.23 15.43
C VAL A 243 3.18 -2.44 14.33
N GLN A 244 4.28 -1.68 14.37
CA GLN A 244 5.41 -1.86 13.43
C GLN A 244 6.48 -2.76 14.02
N GLU A 245 6.68 -3.90 13.40
CA GLU A 245 7.80 -4.79 13.64
C GLU A 245 8.95 -4.41 12.71
N LEU A 246 10.14 -4.19 13.29
CA LEU A 246 11.36 -3.99 12.51
C LEU A 246 11.95 -5.35 12.16
N LEU A 247 12.26 -5.54 10.89
CA LEU A 247 12.83 -6.75 10.34
C LEU A 247 14.31 -6.53 9.99
N PRO A 248 15.08 -7.59 9.71
CA PRO A 248 16.44 -7.45 9.21
C PRO A 248 16.54 -6.56 7.97
N GLU A 249 17.74 -6.03 7.73
CA GLU A 249 18.08 -5.26 6.52
C GLU A 249 17.27 -3.97 6.31
N GLY A 250 16.65 -3.44 7.37
CA GLY A 250 15.90 -2.18 7.32
C GLY A 250 14.48 -2.33 6.77
N LEU A 251 14.00 -3.56 6.59
CA LEU A 251 12.60 -3.84 6.28
C LEU A 251 11.73 -3.66 7.53
N SER A 252 10.43 -3.47 7.33
CA SER A 252 9.48 -3.47 8.44
C SER A 252 8.13 -4.02 8.00
N ARG A 253 7.48 -4.76 8.89
CA ARG A 253 6.08 -5.16 8.73
C ARG A 253 5.20 -4.35 9.66
N GLN A 254 3.96 -4.17 9.24
CA GLN A 254 2.98 -3.42 10.01
C GLN A 254 1.73 -4.28 10.14
N TYR A 255 1.38 -4.60 11.37
CA TYR A 255 0.21 -5.42 11.65
C TYR A 255 -0.93 -4.54 12.13
N THR A 256 -1.99 -4.46 11.33
CA THR A 256 -3.18 -3.68 11.67
C THR A 256 -3.90 -4.34 12.85
N LEU A 257 -4.23 -3.54 13.86
CA LEU A 257 -4.81 -4.00 15.11
C LEU A 257 -6.34 -3.90 15.02
N VAL A 258 -7.03 -5.05 14.97
CA VAL A 258 -8.47 -5.11 14.66
C VAL A 258 -9.18 -6.18 15.47
N ASN A 259 -10.49 -6.03 15.59
CA ASN A 259 -11.42 -7.06 16.02
C ASN A 259 -12.61 -7.04 15.06
N PHE A 260 -12.93 -8.19 14.45
CA PHE A 260 -14.08 -8.31 13.53
C PHE A 260 -15.29 -8.99 14.15
N GLU A 261 -15.14 -9.59 15.34
CA GLU A 261 -16.18 -10.35 16.02
C GLU A 261 -17.13 -9.46 16.83
N SER A 262 -16.63 -8.33 17.32
CA SER A 262 -17.37 -7.40 18.17
C SER A 262 -17.04 -5.95 17.81
N MET A 263 -18.05 -5.22 17.31
CA MET A 263 -17.95 -3.79 17.04
C MET A 263 -17.66 -2.99 18.32
N GLU A 264 -18.15 -3.45 19.47
CA GLU A 264 -17.86 -2.84 20.76
C GLU A 264 -16.37 -2.95 21.11
N ASN A 265 -15.78 -4.16 20.97
CA ASN A 265 -14.36 -4.36 21.25
C ASN A 265 -13.49 -3.63 20.23
N PHE A 266 -13.88 -3.63 18.95
CA PHE A 266 -13.23 -2.85 17.92
C PHE A 266 -13.14 -1.36 18.30
N GLU A 267 -14.23 -0.78 18.79
CA GLU A 267 -14.26 0.62 19.20
C GLU A 267 -13.42 0.86 20.47
N LYS A 268 -13.49 0.00 21.49
CA LYS A 268 -12.65 0.10 22.69
C LYS A 268 -11.15 0.03 22.37
N ILE A 269 -10.75 -0.88 21.48
CA ILE A 269 -9.38 -0.99 20.97
C ILE A 269 -8.93 0.32 20.33
N ARG A 270 -9.73 0.86 19.41
CA ARG A 270 -9.42 2.12 18.72
C ARG A 270 -9.31 3.28 19.69
N GLN A 271 -10.23 3.40 20.64
CA GLN A 271 -10.22 4.46 21.65
C GLN A 271 -8.98 4.37 22.53
N LYS A 272 -8.58 3.17 22.96
CA LYS A 272 -7.35 2.97 23.74
C LYS A 272 -6.10 3.41 22.96
N LEU A 273 -6.00 3.02 21.69
CA LEU A 273 -4.85 3.38 20.84
C LEU A 273 -4.83 4.86 20.49
N GLN A 274 -6.00 5.46 20.21
CA GLN A 274 -6.14 6.90 19.97
C GLN A 274 -5.79 7.71 21.22
N ALA A 275 -6.27 7.32 22.40
CA ALA A 275 -5.93 7.97 23.65
C ALA A 275 -4.43 7.85 24.00
N ALA A 276 -3.78 6.74 23.61
CA ALA A 276 -2.32 6.65 23.72
C ALA A 276 -1.63 7.63 22.77
N TRP A 277 -2.04 7.67 21.50
CA TRP A 277 -1.50 8.58 20.49
C TRP A 277 -1.63 10.05 20.88
N ASP A 278 -2.81 10.46 21.33
CA ASP A 278 -3.13 11.87 21.62
C ASP A 278 -2.38 12.41 22.85
N ARG A 279 -1.85 11.54 23.72
CA ARG A 279 -1.04 11.93 24.89
C ARG A 279 0.37 12.40 24.53
N HIS A 280 0.85 12.12 23.32
CA HIS A 280 2.22 12.44 22.87
C HIS A 280 2.21 13.23 21.54
N PRO A 281 1.58 14.42 21.50
CA PRO A 281 1.44 15.18 20.27
C PRO A 281 2.80 15.61 19.71
N GLY A 282 3.04 15.36 18.42
CA GLY A 282 4.28 15.74 17.74
C GLY A 282 5.44 14.75 17.92
N GLU A 283 5.30 13.73 18.77
CA GLU A 283 6.34 12.73 19.01
C GLU A 283 6.25 11.56 18.00
N TYR A 284 6.34 11.88 16.72
CA TYR A 284 6.25 10.92 15.63
C TYR A 284 7.22 11.25 14.48
N VAL A 285 7.41 10.29 13.57
CA VAL A 285 8.00 10.51 12.24
C VAL A 285 6.96 10.29 11.15
N ASN A 286 7.12 11.00 10.03
CA ASN A 286 6.40 10.71 8.81
C ASN A 286 6.81 9.32 8.28
N GLY A 287 5.83 8.50 7.91
CA GLY A 287 5.98 7.18 7.30
C GLY A 287 5.38 7.11 5.89
N ARG A 288 5.44 8.20 5.13
CA ARG A 288 4.81 8.45 3.81
C ARG A 288 3.30 8.72 3.86
N ASN A 289 2.51 7.78 4.34
CA ASN A 289 1.03 7.87 4.39
C ASN A 289 0.46 7.58 5.78
N LYS A 290 1.35 7.59 6.77
CA LYS A 290 1.13 7.19 8.16
C LYS A 290 2.13 7.92 9.03
N TRP A 291 1.92 7.88 10.33
CA TRP A 291 2.82 8.40 11.33
C TRP A 291 3.27 7.27 12.23
N ILE A 292 4.55 7.23 12.56
CA ILE A 292 5.14 6.21 13.42
C ILE A 292 5.57 6.92 14.71
N SER A 293 5.05 6.48 15.85
CA SER A 293 5.37 7.09 17.14
C SER A 293 6.84 6.87 17.49
N LYS A 294 7.47 7.88 18.10
CA LYS A 294 8.81 7.80 18.68
C LYS A 294 8.78 7.43 20.17
N SER A 295 7.66 7.59 20.84
CA SER A 295 7.52 7.47 22.30
C SER A 295 6.56 6.39 22.75
N ILE A 296 5.73 5.86 21.84
CA ILE A 296 4.74 4.85 22.14
C ILE A 296 5.13 3.56 21.43
N ARG A 297 5.46 2.55 22.23
CA ARG A 297 5.52 1.16 21.80
C ARG A 297 4.23 0.45 22.22
N VAL A 298 3.91 -0.60 21.51
CA VAL A 298 2.73 -1.43 21.74
C VAL A 298 3.18 -2.87 21.72
N ARG A 299 2.71 -3.66 22.68
CA ARG A 299 2.72 -5.12 22.58
C ARG A 299 1.28 -5.58 22.36
N ALA A 300 1.06 -6.27 21.24
CA ALA A 300 -0.23 -6.79 20.83
C ALA A 300 -0.21 -8.32 20.86
N THR A 301 -1.22 -8.92 21.49
CA THR A 301 -1.38 -10.37 21.58
C THR A 301 -2.70 -10.79 20.95
N GLY A 302 -2.71 -11.79 20.09
CA GLY A 302 -3.93 -12.20 19.39
C GLY A 302 -3.69 -13.33 18.41
N THR A 303 -4.33 -13.29 17.24
CA THR A 303 -4.13 -14.24 16.15
C THR A 303 -3.75 -13.51 14.86
N PHE A 304 -2.72 -13.96 14.16
CA PHE A 304 -2.35 -13.38 12.86
C PHE A 304 -3.43 -13.66 11.81
N ASN A 305 -3.76 -12.65 11.01
CA ASN A 305 -4.77 -12.75 9.96
C ASN A 305 -4.27 -12.17 8.63
N GLU A 306 -4.19 -13.04 7.63
CA GLU A 306 -3.76 -12.75 6.26
C GLU A 306 -4.54 -13.68 5.33
N ILE A 307 -5.69 -13.20 4.84
CA ILE A 307 -6.67 -14.01 4.11
C ILE A 307 -6.64 -13.78 2.59
N ASP A 308 -6.03 -12.68 2.14
CA ASP A 308 -6.04 -12.26 0.75
C ASP A 308 -4.65 -11.74 0.33
N PRO A 309 -4.08 -12.17 -0.81
CA PRO A 309 -2.76 -11.71 -1.28
C PRO A 309 -2.63 -10.19 -1.44
N SER A 310 -3.75 -9.48 -1.64
CA SER A 310 -3.83 -8.03 -1.83
C SER A 310 -4.14 -7.27 -0.55
N GLN A 311 -4.31 -7.95 0.59
CA GLN A 311 -4.61 -7.33 1.89
C GLN A 311 -3.54 -6.28 2.22
N ALA A 312 -3.97 -5.03 2.49
CA ALA A 312 -3.04 -3.90 2.55
C ALA A 312 -1.97 -4.04 3.65
N ASN A 313 -2.32 -4.52 4.82
CA ASN A 313 -1.39 -4.85 5.87
C ASN A 313 -1.88 -6.18 6.47
N PRO A 314 -0.97 -7.10 6.87
CA PRO A 314 -1.37 -8.20 7.73
C PRO A 314 -2.02 -7.67 9.00
N GLN A 315 -2.83 -8.49 9.63
CA GLN A 315 -3.64 -8.10 10.77
C GLN A 315 -3.31 -8.95 11.99
N ILE A 316 -3.53 -8.39 13.18
CA ILE A 316 -3.67 -9.16 14.41
C ILE A 316 -5.11 -9.01 14.85
N LEU A 317 -5.82 -10.14 14.91
CA LEU A 317 -7.16 -10.24 15.49
C LEU A 317 -7.00 -10.24 17.01
N LEU A 318 -7.50 -9.19 17.63
CA LEU A 318 -7.45 -8.97 19.07
C LEU A 318 -8.78 -9.36 19.70
N ASP A 319 -8.75 -10.07 20.81
CA ASP A 319 -9.98 -10.45 21.53
C ASP A 319 -10.68 -9.23 22.14
N SER A 320 -9.89 -8.30 22.69
CA SER A 320 -10.38 -7.08 23.36
C SER A 320 -9.27 -6.01 23.47
N GLU A 321 -9.57 -4.87 24.06
CA GLU A 321 -8.58 -3.85 24.41
C GLU A 321 -7.51 -4.34 25.38
N ASN A 322 -7.76 -5.41 26.15
CA ASN A 322 -6.77 -6.01 27.06
C ASN A 322 -5.68 -6.78 26.33
N SER A 323 -5.89 -7.13 25.06
CA SER A 323 -4.90 -7.70 24.16
C SER A 323 -3.78 -6.72 23.76
N ILE A 324 -3.85 -5.48 24.25
CA ILE A 324 -2.92 -4.39 23.94
C ILE A 324 -2.27 -3.90 25.23
N GLU A 325 -0.95 -3.94 25.28
CA GLU A 325 -0.14 -3.27 26.30
C GLU A 325 0.52 -2.04 25.67
N ILE A 326 0.30 -0.86 26.27
CA ILE A 326 0.93 0.40 25.85
C ILE A 326 2.21 0.57 26.68
N ILE A 327 3.35 0.66 25.99
CA ILE A 327 4.67 0.81 26.58
C ILE A 327 5.20 2.19 26.21
N GLU A 328 5.13 3.14 27.15
CA GLU A 328 5.63 4.49 26.93
C GLU A 328 7.13 4.55 27.23
N THR A 329 7.92 4.95 26.24
CA THR A 329 9.33 5.27 26.47
C THR A 329 9.41 6.72 26.90
N SER A 330 9.91 6.97 28.11
CA SER A 330 10.16 8.34 28.58
C SER A 330 11.12 9.01 27.60
N SER A 331 10.70 10.11 26.99
CA SER A 331 11.62 10.99 26.29
C SER A 331 12.61 11.49 27.35
N ALA A 332 13.83 10.93 27.35
CA ALA A 332 14.91 11.48 28.15
C ALA A 332 15.03 12.94 27.71
N LYS A 333 14.59 13.87 28.57
CA LYS A 333 14.91 15.29 28.45
C LYS A 333 16.43 15.34 28.43
N THR A 334 17.03 15.44 27.26
CA THR A 334 18.41 15.86 27.12
C THR A 334 18.44 17.28 27.68
N SER A 335 18.80 17.39 28.96
CA SER A 335 19.23 18.66 29.54
C SER A 335 20.28 19.24 28.60
N PRO A 336 20.17 20.51 28.19
CA PRO A 336 21.29 21.15 27.54
C PRO A 336 22.42 21.15 28.57
N LEU A 337 23.49 20.41 28.26
CA LEU A 337 24.76 20.58 28.96
C LEU A 337 25.12 22.06 28.82
N LYS A 338 25.21 22.73 29.98
CA LYS A 338 25.64 24.13 30.11
C LYS A 338 27.08 24.30 29.69
#